data_AF-A0A6A3A945-F1
#
_entry.id   AF-A0A6A3A945-F1
#
_cell.length_a   1.000
_cell.length_b   1.000
_cell.length_c   1.000
_cell.angle_alpha   90.00
_cell.angle_beta   90.00
_cell.angle_gamma   90.00
#
_symmetry.space_group_name_H-M   'P 1'
#
loop_
_entity.id
_entity.type
_entity.pdbx_description
1 polymer ?
#
loop_
_entity_poly.entity_id
_entity_poly.type
_entity_poly.pdbx_seq_one_letter_code
_entity_poly.pdbx_strand_id
1 'polypeptide(L)'
;MIGPRLVRGSSNDMYSAYLRKLKAGKQGYFTQDEWQTGLKALGVDSQLKKELPKLEKEVEKPSNYEDFYTYAFRYCLTEEKQKSVDIESICELLNLVLGVQFRRQVASLVEYLKVQNDYKVINADQWINFLRFCKEISFPDLQNYDANQAWPLILDNFVEWVREKQS
;
A
#
# COMPACT_ATOMS: atom_id res chain seq x y z
N MET A 1 -4.37 27.63 10.91
CA MET A 1 -4.10 26.64 11.98
C MET A 1 -4.06 25.27 11.34
N ILE A 2 -3.02 24.52 11.68
CA ILE A 2 -2.48 23.37 10.97
C ILE A 2 -3.47 22.20 11.06
N GLY A 3 -3.94 21.69 9.91
CA GLY A 3 -4.81 20.51 9.84
C GLY A 3 -4.14 19.28 10.48
N PRO A 4 -4.92 18.24 10.82
CA PRO A 4 -4.38 17.05 11.46
C PRO A 4 -3.38 16.38 10.51
N ARG A 5 -2.10 16.69 10.74
CA ARG A 5 -0.96 15.95 10.19
C ARG A 5 -1.21 14.49 10.52
N LEU A 6 -1.17 13.65 9.49
CA LEU A 6 -0.93 12.22 9.57
C LEU A 6 -0.01 11.94 10.76
N VAL A 7 -0.59 11.48 11.87
CA VAL A 7 0.17 10.87 12.94
C VAL A 7 0.71 9.60 12.30
N ARG A 8 2.01 9.60 12.01
CA ARG A 8 2.77 8.46 11.50
C ARG A 8 2.38 7.22 12.30
N GLY A 9 1.43 6.45 11.78
CA GLY A 9 1.15 5.11 12.28
C GLY A 9 2.36 4.28 11.93
N SER A 10 2.99 3.69 12.93
CA SER A 10 4.04 2.70 12.69
C SER A 10 3.46 1.54 11.89
N SER A 11 4.32 0.75 11.22
CA SER A 11 3.92 -0.49 10.55
C SER A 11 2.95 -1.34 11.41
N ASN A 12 3.21 -1.40 12.73
CA ASN A 12 2.41 -2.11 13.72
C ASN A 12 0.97 -1.60 13.85
N ASP A 13 0.71 -0.30 13.63
CA ASP A 13 -0.62 0.29 13.73
C ASP A 13 -1.50 -0.13 12.55
N MET A 14 -0.93 -0.19 11.34
CA MET A 14 -1.64 -0.66 10.13
C MET A 14 -1.97 -2.16 10.23
N TYR A 15 -1.03 -2.99 10.67
CA TYR A 15 -1.29 -4.40 10.95
C TYR A 15 -2.35 -4.60 12.03
N SER A 16 -2.29 -3.80 13.11
CA SER A 16 -3.29 -3.82 14.18
C SER A 16 -4.67 -3.39 13.71
N ALA A 17 -4.75 -2.45 12.76
CA ALA A 17 -6.01 -2.00 12.17
C ALA A 17 -6.64 -3.08 11.28
N TYR A 18 -5.84 -3.70 10.40
CA TYR A 18 -6.27 -4.83 9.57
C TYR A 18 -6.78 -6.01 10.43
N LEU A 19 -6.12 -6.28 11.56
CA LEU A 19 -6.50 -7.29 12.53
C LEU A 19 -7.93 -7.18 13.06
N ARG A 20 -8.34 -5.96 13.44
CA ARG A 20 -9.68 -5.77 13.99
C ARG A 20 -10.73 -5.83 12.90
N LYS A 21 -10.40 -5.43 11.67
CA LYS A 21 -11.25 -5.68 10.50
C LYS A 21 -11.51 -7.18 10.31
N LEU A 22 -10.49 -8.02 10.44
CA LEU A 22 -10.65 -9.49 10.34
C LEU A 22 -11.42 -10.11 11.51
N LYS A 23 -11.27 -9.57 12.73
CA LYS A 23 -11.95 -10.07 13.94
C LYS A 23 -13.37 -9.52 14.13
N ALA A 24 -13.76 -8.46 13.43
CA ALA A 24 -15.13 -7.97 13.43
C ALA A 24 -15.99 -8.92 12.59
N GLY A 25 -16.66 -9.87 13.26
CA GLY A 25 -17.48 -10.92 12.65
C GLY A 25 -18.73 -10.46 11.86
N LYS A 26 -18.89 -9.16 11.58
CA LYS A 26 -19.92 -8.62 10.68
C LYS A 26 -19.36 -7.45 9.87
N GLN A 27 -19.56 -7.49 8.55
CA GLN A 27 -19.33 -6.37 7.65
C GLN A 27 -20.10 -5.13 8.12
N GLY A 28 -19.41 -4.00 8.19
CA GLY A 28 -19.96 -2.69 8.46
C GLY A 28 -18.83 -1.72 8.75
N TYR A 29 -18.70 -0.69 7.92
CA TYR A 29 -17.65 0.32 7.96
C TYR A 29 -17.48 0.88 9.38
N PHE A 30 -16.30 0.72 9.97
CA PHE A 30 -15.92 1.50 11.15
C PHE A 30 -15.43 2.86 10.70
N THR A 31 -16.06 3.92 11.20
CA THR A 31 -15.56 5.28 11.01
C THR A 31 -14.34 5.52 11.91
N GLN A 32 -13.43 6.40 11.49
CA GLN A 32 -12.19 6.73 12.21
C GLN A 32 -12.45 7.25 13.65
N ASP A 33 -13.61 7.87 13.88
CA ASP A 33 -14.06 8.40 15.17
C ASP A 33 -14.47 7.30 16.17
N GLU A 34 -15.18 6.27 15.69
CA GLU A 34 -15.52 5.09 16.50
C GLU A 34 -14.25 4.30 16.87
N TRP A 35 -13.22 4.37 16.02
CA TRP A 35 -11.93 3.70 16.23
C TRP A 35 -11.07 4.37 17.32
N GLN A 36 -10.94 5.70 17.32
CA GLN A 36 -10.16 6.41 18.35
C GLN A 36 -10.79 6.27 19.74
N THR A 37 -12.13 6.23 19.80
CA THR A 37 -12.89 6.06 21.05
C THR A 37 -12.81 4.62 21.56
N GLY A 38 -12.90 3.62 20.68
CA GLY A 38 -12.78 2.20 21.04
C GLY A 38 -11.37 1.80 21.53
N LEU A 39 -10.32 2.43 21.00
CA LEU A 39 -8.93 2.16 21.39
C LEU A 39 -8.59 2.62 22.81
N LYS A 40 -9.11 3.77 23.24
CA LYS A 40 -8.93 4.27 24.61
C LYS A 40 -9.74 3.48 25.64
N ALA A 41 -10.88 2.90 25.24
CA ALA A 41 -11.80 2.24 26.14
C ALA A 41 -11.42 0.79 26.51
N LEU A 42 -10.59 0.09 25.73
CA LEU A 42 -10.48 -1.38 25.83
C LEU A 42 -9.12 -1.97 26.25
N GLY A 43 -8.06 -1.20 26.49
CA GLY A 43 -6.80 -1.77 27.03
C GLY A 43 -6.19 -2.91 26.19
N VAL A 44 -6.52 -2.99 24.88
CA VAL A 44 -6.16 -4.08 23.96
C VAL A 44 -4.73 -3.96 23.39
N ASP A 45 -3.89 -3.11 23.97
CA ASP A 45 -2.57 -2.80 23.42
C ASP A 45 -1.57 -3.97 23.64
N SER A 46 -1.65 -4.66 24.78
CA SER A 46 -0.71 -5.73 25.15
C SER A 46 -1.01 -7.09 24.51
N GLN A 47 -2.27 -7.40 24.23
CA GLN A 47 -2.68 -8.66 23.62
C GLN A 47 -2.46 -8.66 22.09
N LEU A 48 -2.65 -7.52 21.43
CA LEU A 48 -2.39 -7.37 19.98
C LEU A 48 -0.90 -7.52 19.66
N LYS A 49 -0.01 -7.00 20.52
CA LYS A 49 1.45 -7.16 20.39
C LYS A 49 1.91 -8.62 20.40
N LYS A 50 1.22 -9.51 21.13
CA LYS A 50 1.55 -10.94 21.16
C LYS A 50 1.09 -11.70 19.91
N GLU A 51 0.05 -11.21 19.24
CA GLU A 51 -0.53 -11.84 18.06
C GLU A 51 0.07 -11.32 16.74
N LEU A 52 0.75 -10.17 16.78
CA LEU A 52 1.46 -9.55 15.63
C LEU A 52 2.36 -10.51 14.84
N PRO A 53 3.26 -11.31 15.46
CA PRO A 53 4.15 -12.21 14.72
C PRO A 53 3.44 -13.38 14.03
N LYS A 54 2.32 -13.85 14.60
CA LYS A 54 1.49 -14.87 13.94
C LYS A 54 0.78 -14.27 12.72
N LEU A 55 0.59 -12.95 12.71
CA LEU A 55 -0.15 -12.26 11.69
C LEU A 55 0.67 -11.75 10.53
N GLU A 56 1.92 -11.36 10.77
CA GLU A 56 2.90 -11.19 9.70
C GLU A 56 2.89 -12.47 8.83
N LYS A 57 2.88 -13.65 9.46
CA LYS A 57 2.75 -14.95 8.77
C LYS A 57 1.39 -15.21 8.11
N GLU A 58 0.29 -14.66 8.63
CA GLU A 58 -1.04 -14.81 8.01
C GLU A 58 -1.24 -13.86 6.82
N VAL A 59 -0.66 -12.66 6.87
CA VAL A 59 -0.66 -11.69 5.77
C VAL A 59 0.28 -12.13 4.65
N GLU A 60 1.33 -12.88 4.97
CA GLU A 60 2.19 -13.54 3.98
C GLU A 60 1.45 -14.61 3.15
N LYS A 61 0.26 -15.07 3.57
CA LYS A 61 -0.54 -16.00 2.76
C LYS A 61 -1.05 -15.29 1.49
N PRO A 62 -0.92 -15.91 0.30
CA PRO A 62 -1.24 -15.26 -0.98
C PRO A 62 -2.65 -14.66 -1.06
N SER A 63 -3.66 -15.34 -0.49
CA SER A 63 -5.06 -14.88 -0.50
C SER A 63 -5.29 -13.64 0.36
N ASN A 64 -4.56 -13.51 1.48
CA ASN A 64 -4.74 -12.41 2.42
C ASN A 64 -3.88 -11.20 2.05
N TYR A 65 -2.80 -11.44 1.29
CA TYR A 65 -1.87 -10.40 0.89
C TYR A 65 -2.52 -9.34 -0.02
N GLU A 66 -3.34 -9.74 -1.00
CA GLU A 66 -4.04 -8.80 -1.89
C GLU A 66 -5.08 -7.95 -1.14
N ASP A 67 -5.80 -8.59 -0.22
CA ASP A 67 -6.77 -7.91 0.65
C ASP A 67 -6.09 -6.92 1.59
N PHE A 68 -4.95 -7.29 2.15
CA PHE A 68 -4.12 -6.42 2.98
C PHE A 68 -3.55 -5.25 2.17
N TYR A 69 -3.04 -5.52 0.97
CA TYR A 69 -2.51 -4.51 0.06
C TYR A 69 -3.57 -3.47 -0.32
N THR A 70 -4.78 -3.93 -0.63
CA THR A 70 -5.93 -3.04 -0.92
C THR A 70 -6.34 -2.24 0.32
N TYR A 71 -6.31 -2.88 1.50
CA TYR A 71 -6.62 -2.22 2.75
C TYR A 71 -5.61 -1.12 3.11
N ALA A 72 -4.32 -1.36 2.88
CA ALA A 72 -3.25 -0.40 3.15
C ALA A 72 -3.46 0.93 2.41
N PHE A 73 -3.85 0.88 1.14
CA PHE A 73 -4.18 2.11 0.39
C PHE A 73 -5.41 2.82 0.96
N ARG A 74 -6.48 2.06 1.28
CA ARG A 74 -7.67 2.63 1.91
C ARG A 74 -7.38 3.26 3.26
N TYR A 75 -6.44 2.69 4.02
CA TYR A 75 -6.00 3.23 5.31
C TYR A 75 -5.34 4.61 5.15
N CYS A 76 -4.71 4.89 4.01
CA CYS A 76 -4.13 6.20 3.69
C CYS A 76 -5.15 7.23 3.20
N LEU A 77 -6.40 6.85 2.90
CA LEU A 77 -7.46 7.79 2.53
C LEU A 77 -8.05 8.38 3.83
N THR A 78 -7.67 9.61 4.16
CA THR A 78 -8.07 10.26 5.43
C THR A 78 -9.40 11.00 5.34
N GLU A 79 -9.86 11.34 4.13
CA GLU A 79 -11.13 12.05 3.91
C GLU A 79 -12.11 11.22 3.09
N GLU A 80 -13.42 11.30 3.40
CA GLU A 80 -14.47 10.51 2.72
C GLU A 80 -14.52 10.70 1.19
N LYS A 81 -14.10 11.87 0.70
CA LYS A 81 -14.09 12.19 -0.74
C LYS A 81 -12.73 11.92 -1.41
N GLN A 82 -11.69 11.63 -0.63
CA GLN A 82 -10.36 11.38 -1.15
C GLN A 82 -10.33 10.03 -1.86
N LYS A 83 -9.92 10.04 -3.14
CA LYS A 83 -9.80 8.83 -3.97
C LYS A 83 -8.37 8.55 -4.41
N SER A 84 -7.44 9.36 -3.94
CA SER A 84 -6.04 9.32 -4.33
C SER A 84 -5.13 9.71 -3.17
N VAL A 85 -3.94 9.14 -3.14
CA VAL A 85 -2.90 9.39 -2.14
C VAL A 85 -1.74 10.09 -2.83
N ASP A 86 -1.05 11.00 -2.16
CA ASP A 86 0.12 11.69 -2.70
C ASP A 86 1.31 10.75 -2.94
N ILE A 87 2.23 11.16 -3.81
CA ILE A 87 3.39 10.35 -4.21
C ILE A 87 4.30 10.02 -3.03
N GLU A 88 4.50 10.94 -2.08
CA GLU A 88 5.39 10.73 -0.93
C GLU A 88 4.85 9.60 -0.04
N SER A 89 3.57 9.69 0.33
CA SER A 89 2.86 8.66 1.09
C SER A 89 2.84 7.31 0.35
N ILE A 90 2.65 7.31 -0.97
CA ILE A 90 2.68 6.07 -1.78
C ILE A 90 4.06 5.43 -1.77
N CYS A 91 5.12 6.22 -1.87
CA CYS A 91 6.48 5.69 -1.81
C CYS A 91 6.76 5.00 -0.48
N GLU A 92 6.32 5.58 0.64
CA GLU A 92 6.43 4.95 1.96
C GLU A 92 5.59 3.66 2.02
N LEU A 93 4.36 3.71 1.53
CA LEU A 93 3.44 2.58 1.54
C LEU A 93 3.96 1.40 0.71
N LEU A 94 4.47 1.65 -0.50
CA LEU A 94 5.10 0.63 -1.37
C LEU A 94 6.24 -0.09 -0.66
N ASN A 95 7.13 0.67 -0.01
CA ASN A 95 8.24 0.08 0.77
C ASN A 95 7.72 -0.76 1.94
N LEU A 96 6.65 -0.32 2.58
CA LEU A 96 6.07 -1.00 3.73
C LEU A 96 5.42 -2.34 3.36
N VAL A 97 4.61 -2.36 2.29
CA VAL A 97 3.78 -3.52 1.96
C VAL A 97 4.41 -4.45 0.93
N LEU A 98 5.16 -3.91 -0.05
CA LEU A 98 5.81 -4.69 -1.11
C LEU A 98 7.33 -4.82 -0.92
N GLY A 99 7.97 -3.96 -0.13
CA GLY A 99 9.43 -3.86 -0.05
C GLY A 99 10.16 -5.10 0.49
N VAL A 100 9.46 -5.99 1.19
CA VAL A 100 10.00 -7.28 1.66
C VAL A 100 10.06 -8.29 0.51
N GLN A 101 9.01 -8.39 -0.29
CA GLN A 101 8.89 -9.40 -1.36
C GLN A 101 9.50 -8.93 -2.69
N PHE A 102 9.28 -7.67 -3.06
CA PHE A 102 9.64 -7.11 -4.37
C PHE A 102 10.65 -5.97 -4.24
N ARG A 103 11.67 -6.14 -3.39
CA ARG A 103 12.61 -5.09 -3.01
C ARG A 103 13.20 -4.32 -4.20
N ARG A 104 13.63 -5.02 -5.26
CA ARG A 104 14.28 -4.40 -6.43
C ARG A 104 13.28 -3.61 -7.27
N GLN A 105 12.13 -4.19 -7.57
CA GLN A 105 11.03 -3.55 -8.29
C GLN A 105 10.56 -2.30 -7.56
N VAL A 106 10.30 -2.42 -6.25
CA VAL A 106 9.84 -1.32 -5.40
C VAL A 106 10.86 -0.21 -5.32
N ALA A 107 12.15 -0.52 -5.15
CA ALA A 107 13.20 0.49 -5.14
C ALA A 107 13.22 1.30 -6.45
N SER A 108 13.14 0.61 -7.61
CA SER A 108 13.11 1.25 -8.92
C SER A 108 11.83 2.06 -9.13
N LEU A 109 10.67 1.53 -8.74
CA LEU A 109 9.39 2.21 -8.87
C LEU A 109 9.33 3.46 -7.99
N VAL A 110 9.81 3.38 -6.75
CA VAL A 110 9.89 4.53 -5.83
C VAL A 110 10.84 5.59 -6.36
N GLU A 111 11.97 5.19 -6.95
CA GLU A 111 12.88 6.13 -7.60
C GLU A 111 12.18 6.84 -8.76
N TYR A 112 11.52 6.10 -9.64
CA TYR A 112 10.75 6.65 -10.75
C TYR A 112 9.67 7.63 -10.28
N LEU A 113 8.85 7.24 -9.31
CA LEU A 113 7.76 8.05 -8.77
C LEU A 113 8.26 9.39 -8.21
N LYS A 114 9.49 9.43 -7.68
CA LYS A 114 10.13 10.64 -7.15
C LYS A 114 10.71 11.56 -8.22
N VAL A 115 11.08 11.04 -9.40
CA VAL A 115 11.71 11.85 -10.46
C VAL A 115 10.71 12.30 -11.52
N GLN A 116 9.63 11.54 -11.75
CA GLN A 116 8.55 11.93 -12.65
C GLN A 116 7.76 13.14 -12.08
N ASN A 117 7.21 13.97 -12.96
CA ASN A 117 6.46 15.18 -12.56
C ASN A 117 4.99 15.19 -13.06
N ASP A 118 4.59 14.19 -13.83
CA ASP A 118 3.28 14.12 -14.47
C ASP A 118 2.17 13.76 -13.47
N TYR A 119 2.52 12.97 -12.45
CA TYR A 119 1.62 12.46 -11.43
C TYR A 119 1.96 13.06 -10.07
N LYS A 120 0.98 13.71 -9.44
CA LYS A 120 1.09 14.23 -8.06
C LYS A 120 0.41 13.31 -7.03
N VAL A 121 -0.47 12.44 -7.51
CA VAL A 121 -1.27 11.53 -6.69
C VAL A 121 -1.47 10.21 -7.44
N ILE A 122 -1.70 9.14 -6.68
CA ILE A 122 -1.99 7.79 -7.17
C ILE A 122 -3.38 7.38 -6.70
N ASN A 123 -4.18 6.84 -7.61
CA ASN A 123 -5.52 6.32 -7.30
C ASN A 123 -5.50 4.81 -6.99
N ALA A 124 -6.65 4.28 -6.58
CA ALA A 124 -6.76 2.86 -6.23
C ALA A 124 -6.48 1.91 -7.42
N ASP A 125 -6.84 2.29 -8.63
CA ASP A 125 -6.62 1.46 -9.82
C ASP A 125 -5.11 1.32 -10.15
N GLN A 126 -4.40 2.44 -10.15
CA GLN A 126 -2.94 2.47 -10.31
C GLN A 126 -2.24 1.68 -9.20
N TRP A 127 -2.70 1.83 -7.96
CA TRP A 127 -2.18 1.09 -6.81
C TRP A 127 -2.28 -0.43 -7.01
N ILE A 128 -3.46 -0.93 -7.42
CA ILE A 128 -3.66 -2.37 -7.70
C ILE A 128 -2.75 -2.83 -8.84
N ASN A 129 -2.62 -2.02 -9.89
CA ASN A 129 -1.74 -2.34 -11.01
C ASN A 129 -0.25 -2.39 -10.63
N PHE A 130 0.21 -1.64 -9.62
CA PHE A 130 1.58 -1.79 -9.12
C PHE A 130 1.86 -3.17 -8.51
N LEU A 131 0.89 -3.73 -7.77
CA LEU A 131 1.01 -5.10 -7.27
C LEU A 131 0.98 -6.11 -8.43
N ARG A 132 0.05 -5.94 -9.36
CA ARG A 132 -0.06 -6.78 -10.55
C ARG A 132 1.25 -6.78 -11.35
N PHE A 133 1.84 -5.61 -11.56
CA PHE A 133 3.12 -5.43 -12.23
C PHE A 133 4.23 -6.21 -11.50
N CYS A 134 4.33 -6.06 -10.18
CA CYS A 134 5.34 -6.78 -9.38
C CYS A 134 5.19 -8.31 -9.46
N LYS A 135 3.97 -8.82 -9.62
CA LYS A 135 3.69 -10.26 -9.73
C LYS A 135 3.89 -10.82 -11.14
N GLU A 136 3.48 -10.08 -12.16
CA GLU A 136 3.41 -10.58 -13.54
C GLU A 136 4.66 -10.26 -14.37
N ILE A 137 5.34 -9.15 -14.08
CA ILE A 137 6.43 -8.65 -14.94
C ILE A 137 7.80 -9.08 -14.42
N SER A 138 8.64 -9.58 -15.33
CA SER A 138 10.02 -9.95 -15.06
C SER A 138 10.85 -8.70 -14.80
N PHE A 139 11.62 -8.71 -13.72
CA PHE A 139 12.50 -7.59 -13.36
C PHE A 139 13.90 -8.11 -13.05
N PRO A 140 14.97 -7.47 -13.55
CA PRO A 140 15.03 -6.11 -14.15
C PRO A 140 14.90 -6.03 -15.67
N ASP A 141 14.77 -7.16 -16.37
CA ASP A 141 14.87 -7.25 -17.83
C ASP A 141 13.60 -6.81 -18.57
N LEU A 142 12.43 -6.86 -17.93
CA LEU A 142 11.14 -6.39 -18.46
C LEU A 142 10.78 -7.00 -19.82
N GLN A 143 11.27 -8.21 -20.11
CA GLN A 143 11.12 -8.86 -21.43
C GLN A 143 9.68 -9.26 -21.71
N ASN A 144 8.93 -9.62 -20.67
CA ASN A 144 7.53 -10.02 -20.80
C ASN A 144 6.55 -8.84 -20.68
N TYR A 145 7.04 -7.60 -20.65
CA TYR A 145 6.19 -6.42 -20.68
C TYR A 145 5.64 -6.12 -22.07
N ASP A 146 4.33 -6.00 -22.18
CA ASP A 146 3.61 -5.63 -23.40
C ASP A 146 2.72 -4.40 -23.15
N ALA A 147 3.06 -3.29 -23.81
CA ALA A 147 2.34 -2.02 -23.71
C ALA A 147 0.93 -2.06 -24.34
N ASN A 148 0.59 -3.10 -25.10
CA ASN A 148 -0.76 -3.28 -25.62
C ASN A 148 -1.72 -3.89 -24.58
N GLN A 149 -1.20 -4.38 -23.45
CA GLN A 149 -2.04 -4.79 -22.33
C GLN A 149 -2.61 -3.55 -21.63
N ALA A 150 -3.70 -3.72 -20.89
CA ALA A 150 -4.39 -2.63 -20.19
C ALA A 150 -3.64 -2.15 -18.92
N TRP A 151 -2.35 -1.81 -19.06
CA TRP A 151 -1.57 -1.18 -18.00
C TRP A 151 -1.92 0.32 -17.90
N PRO A 152 -1.92 0.90 -16.69
CA PRO A 152 -1.97 2.34 -16.54
C PRO A 152 -0.73 3.00 -17.16
N LEU A 153 -0.93 4.16 -17.80
CA LEU A 153 0.15 4.92 -18.46
C LEU A 153 1.38 5.20 -17.58
N ILE A 154 1.18 5.36 -16.26
CA ILE A 154 2.29 5.54 -15.32
C ILE A 154 3.25 4.33 -15.28
N LEU A 155 2.76 3.12 -15.54
CA LEU A 155 3.58 1.91 -15.64
C LEU A 155 4.25 1.79 -17.00
N ASP A 156 3.59 2.21 -18.09
CA ASP A 156 4.23 2.31 -19.41
C ASP A 156 5.44 3.25 -19.35
N ASN A 157 5.22 4.47 -18.84
CA ASN A 157 6.28 5.46 -18.65
C ASN A 157 7.39 4.97 -17.71
N PHE A 158 7.04 4.20 -16.67
CA PHE A 158 8.02 3.58 -15.79
C PHE A 158 8.91 2.58 -16.54
N VAL A 159 8.33 1.72 -17.36
CA VAL A 159 9.07 0.71 -18.14
C VAL A 159 10.00 1.38 -19.14
N GLU A 160 9.53 2.42 -19.83
CA GLU A 160 10.37 3.23 -20.73
C GLU A 160 11.56 3.83 -19.96
N TRP A 161 11.30 4.48 -18.83
CA TRP A 161 12.35 5.07 -17.98
C TRP A 161 13.38 4.03 -17.49
N VAL A 162 12.96 2.82 -17.12
CA VAL A 162 13.88 1.75 -16.73
C VAL A 162 14.75 1.28 -17.91
N ARG A 163 14.17 1.14 -19.11
CA ARG A 163 14.90 0.73 -20.32
C ARG A 163 15.92 1.78 -20.75
N GLU A 164 15.58 3.06 -20.65
CA GLU A 164 16.52 4.16 -20.92
C GLU A 164 17.72 4.16 -19.97
N LYS A 165 17.49 3.88 -18.67
CA LYS A 165 18.57 3.76 -17.68
C LYS A 165 19.51 2.57 -17.90
N GLN A 166 19.05 1.53 -18.60
CA GLN A 166 19.83 0.33 -18.90
C GLN A 166 20.57 0.42 -20.25
N SER A 167 20.27 1.44 -21.06
CA SER A 167 20.90 1.71 -22.36
C SER A 167 22.19 2.53 -22.19
#